data_AF-A0A520HU28-F1
#
_entry.id   AF-A0A520HU28-F1
#
_cell.length_a   1.000
_cell.length_b   1.000
_cell.length_c   1.000
_cell.angle_alpha   90.00
_cell.angle_beta   90.00
_cell.angle_gamma   90.00
#
_symmetry.space_group_name_H-M   'P 1'
#
loop_
_entity.id
_entity.type
_entity.pdbx_description
1 polymer ?
#
loop_
_entity_poly.entity_id
_entity_poly.type
_entity_poly.pdbx_seq_one_letter_code
_entity_poly.pdbx_strand_id
1 'polypeptide(L)' 'VADDGRGVPVGERALVTQRFYRGRHDCEGAGLGLSLVKAIAELHGFTLRFADTGSVVSLIGPARAV' A
#
# COMPACT_ATOMS: atom_id res chain seq x y z
N VAL A 1 -3.61 -2.70 8.52
CA VAL A 1 -2.31 -2.89 9.20
C VAL A 1 -1.83 -1.52 9.65
N ALA A 2 -1.33 -1.41 10.87
CA ALA A 2 -0.83 -0.16 11.45
C ALA A 2 0.49 -0.42 12.17
N ASP A 3 1.42 0.53 12.09
CA ASP A 3 2.66 0.55 12.85
C ASP A 3 3.02 1.99 13.27
N ASP A 4 4.00 2.13 14.16
CA ASP A 4 4.41 3.41 14.76
C ASP A 4 5.37 4.24 13.87
N GLY A 5 5.57 3.81 12.61
CA GLY A 5 6.36 4.54 11.64
C GLY A 5 5.69 5.83 11.15
N ARG A 6 6.49 6.69 10.52
CA ARG A 6 6.05 7.97 9.94
C ARG A 6 5.03 7.85 8.79
N GLY A 7 4.85 6.64 8.25
CA GLY A 7 4.01 6.37 7.07
C GLY A 7 4.66 6.77 5.74
N VAL A 8 3.85 6.76 4.68
CA VAL A 8 4.28 7.05 3.31
C VAL A 8 3.84 8.47 2.91
N PRO A 9 4.77 9.36 2.53
CA PRO A 9 4.46 10.70 2.03
C PRO A 9 3.48 10.64 0.84
N VAL A 10 2.57 11.61 0.74
CA VAL A 10 1.52 11.62 -0.30
C VAL A 10 2.10 11.49 -1.72
N GLY A 11 3.20 12.19 -2.01
CA GLY A 11 3.88 12.13 -3.31
C GLY A 11 4.52 10.76 -3.65
N GLU A 12 4.76 9.92 -2.64
CA GLU A 12 5.38 8.60 -2.81
C GLU A 12 4.36 7.46 -2.86
N ARG A 13 3.10 7.69 -2.45
CA ARG A 13 2.06 6.63 -2.37
C ARG A 13 1.85 5.90 -3.69
N ALA A 14 1.88 6.63 -4.81
CA ALA A 14 1.79 6.02 -6.13
C ALA A 14 3.02 5.16 -6.45
N LEU A 15 4.21 5.64 -6.10
CA LEU A 15 5.48 4.97 -6.38
C LEU A 15 5.66 3.69 -5.56
N VAL A 16 5.33 3.71 -4.26
CA VAL A 16 5.47 2.52 -3.38
C VAL A 16 4.55 1.36 -3.77
N THR A 17 3.54 1.60 -4.62
CA THR A 17 2.70 0.55 -5.19
C THR A 17 3.21 0.00 -6.53
N GLN A 18 4.33 0.51 -7.06
CA GLN A 18 4.98 0.00 -8.26
C GLN A 18 5.94 -1.15 -7.94
N ARG A 19 6.08 -2.10 -8.88
CA ARG A 19 7.05 -3.19 -8.75
C ARG A 19 8.46 -2.63 -8.73
N PHE A 20 9.30 -3.19 -7.87
CA PHE A 20 10.72 -2.86 -7.73
C PHE A 20 11.03 -1.46 -7.18
N TYR A 21 10.02 -0.63 -6.91
CA TYR A 21 10.24 0.64 -6.25
C TYR A 21 10.58 0.43 -4.77
N ARG A 22 11.56 1.20 -4.28
CA ARG A 22 11.98 1.20 -2.88
C ARG A 22 12.12 2.64 -2.40
N GLY A 23 11.33 3.02 -1.40
CA GLY A 23 11.44 4.33 -0.74
C GLY A 23 12.62 4.42 0.24
N ARG A 24 13.21 3.28 0.60
CA ARG A 24 14.40 3.16 1.45
C ARG A 24 15.36 2.17 0.80
N HIS A 25 16.62 2.57 0.67
CA HIS A 25 17.67 1.74 0.07
C HIS A 25 18.51 1.00 1.12
N ASP A 26 18.34 1.32 2.40
CA ASP A 26 19.07 0.78 3.54
C ASP A 26 18.44 -0.48 4.15
N CYS A 27 17.32 -0.94 3.60
CA CYS A 27 16.60 -2.13 4.07
C CYS A 27 16.62 -3.24 3.01
N GLU A 28 16.68 -4.49 3.46
CA GLU A 28 16.52 -5.65 2.59
C GLU A 28 15.09 -5.71 2.00
N GLY A 29 14.98 -6.14 0.74
CA GLY A 29 13.71 -6.29 0.05
C GLY A 29 13.77 -5.91 -1.43
N ALA A 30 12.94 -6.59 -2.23
CA ALA A 30 12.87 -6.40 -3.68
C ALA A 30 11.84 -5.33 -4.13
N GLY A 31 11.09 -4.71 -3.21
CA GLY A 31 10.07 -3.71 -3.58
C GLY A 31 8.83 -4.31 -4.28
N LEU A 32 8.45 -5.55 -3.93
CA LEU A 32 7.32 -6.24 -4.57
C LEU A 32 6.04 -6.26 -3.71
N GLY A 33 6.15 -6.12 -2.38
CA GLY A 33 5.05 -6.35 -1.44
C GLY A 33 3.79 -5.55 -1.75
N LEU A 34 3.85 -4.23 -1.73
CA LEU A 34 2.68 -3.38 -1.96
C LEU A 34 2.14 -3.47 -3.39
N SER A 35 3.01 -3.72 -4.39
CA SER A 35 2.58 -3.93 -5.77
C SER A 35 1.75 -5.21 -5.95
N LEU A 36 2.11 -6.27 -5.22
CA LEU A 36 1.35 -7.53 -5.20
C LEU A 36 0.04 -7.36 -4.44
N VAL A 37 0.08 -6.70 -3.27
CA VAL A 37 -1.13 -6.42 -2.49
C VAL A 37 -2.14 -5.63 -3.32
N LYS A 38 -1.69 -4.56 -4.01
CA LYS A 38 -2.56 -3.78 -4.89
C LYS A 38 -3.17 -4.63 -6.00
N ALA A 39 -2.36 -5.41 -6.73
CA ALA A 39 -2.83 -6.24 -7.83
C ALA A 39 -3.86 -7.29 -7.37
N ILE A 40 -3.60 -7.97 -6.24
CA ILE A 40 -4.52 -8.96 -5.68
C ILE A 40 -5.79 -8.29 -5.16
N ALA A 41 -5.68 -7.14 -4.50
CA ALA A 41 -6.84 -6.38 -4.03
C ALA A 41 -7.76 -5.99 -5.20
N GLU A 42 -7.19 -5.38 -6.24
CA GLU A 42 -7.93 -4.96 -7.44
C GLU A 42 -8.61 -6.15 -8.13
N LEU A 43 -7.93 -7.30 -8.22
CA LEU A 43 -8.51 -8.54 -8.77
C LEU A 43 -9.78 -8.99 -8.03
N HIS A 44 -9.87 -8.72 -6.72
CA HIS A 44 -11.01 -9.10 -5.88
C HIS A 44 -11.98 -7.94 -5.62
N GLY A 45 -11.83 -6.81 -6.31
CA GLY A 45 -12.68 -5.63 -6.15
C GLY A 45 -12.39 -4.80 -4.88
N PHE A 46 -11.25 -5.03 -4.22
CA PHE A 46 -10.79 -4.24 -3.09
C PHE A 46 -9.92 -3.06 -3.55
N THR A 47 -9.87 -2.01 -2.75
CA THR A 47 -8.97 -0.86 -2.94
C THR A 47 -7.98 -0.76 -1.79
N LEU A 48 -6.69 -0.59 -2.10
CA LEU A 48 -5.66 -0.28 -1.12
C LEU A 48 -5.67 1.21 -0.76
N ARG A 49 -5.82 1.55 0.51
CA ARG A 49 -5.86 2.92 1.01
C ARG A 49 -4.77 3.17 2.05
N PHE A 50 -4.04 4.27 1.88
CA PHE A 50 -3.15 4.82 2.90
C PHE A 50 -3.93 5.76 3.80
N ALA A 51 -3.67 5.73 5.10
CA ALA A 51 -4.20 6.75 6.01
C ALA A 51 -3.58 8.12 5.74
N ASP A 52 -4.23 9.18 6.18
CA ASP A 52 -3.74 10.56 6.00
C ASP A 52 -2.54 10.85 6.90
N THR A 53 -2.45 10.18 8.05
CA THR A 53 -1.36 10.30 9.04
C THR A 53 -0.91 8.94 9.55
N GLY A 54 0.39 8.82 9.86
CA GLY A 54 0.99 7.61 10.42
C GLY A 54 1.16 6.48 9.39
N SER A 55 1.74 5.37 9.84
CA SER A 55 1.96 4.19 9.00
C SER A 55 0.77 3.24 9.09
N VAL A 56 -0.29 3.55 8.35
CA VAL A 56 -1.50 2.72 8.29
C VAL A 56 -1.92 2.50 6.84
N VAL A 57 -2.20 1.23 6.52
CA VAL A 57 -2.71 0.79 5.21
C VAL A 57 -3.88 -0.17 5.41
N SER A 58 -4.95 0.05 4.64
CA SER A 58 -6.21 -0.71 4.72
C SER A 58 -6.65 -1.21 3.34
N LEU A 59 -7.28 -2.38 3.30
CA LEU A 59 -8.03 -2.86 2.13
C LEU A 59 -9.50 -2.53 2.34
N ILE A 60 -10.08 -1.79 1.40
CA ILE A 60 -11.49 -1.41 1.39
C ILE A 60 -12.21 -2.33 0.42
N GLY A 61 -13.14 -3.13 0.92
CA GLY A 61 -13.94 -4.03 0.10
C GLY A 61 -14.96 -3.31 -0.77
N PRO A 62 -15.46 -3.98 -1.82
CA PRO A 62 -16.58 -3.44 -2.59
C PRO A 62 -17.80 -3.31 -1.67
N ALA A 63 -18.59 -2.25 -1.86
CA ALA A 63 -19.86 -2.12 -1.17
C ALA A 63 -20.69 -3.39 -1.44
N ARG A 64 -21.21 -4.02 -0.38
CA ARG A 64 -22.05 -5.19 -0.52
C ARG A 64 -23.24 -4.81 -1.40
N ALA A 65 -23.36 -5.43 -2.57
CA ALA A 65 -24.56 -5.28 -3.39
C ALA A 65 -25.74 -5.72 -2.52
N VAL A 66 -26.68 -4.80 -2.29
CA VAL A 66 -27.92 -5.02 -1.56
C VAL A 66 -28.87 -5.83 -2.43
#